data_AF-A0A0F8X636-F1
#
_entry.id   AF-A0A0F8X636-F1
#
_cell.length_a   1.000
_cell.length_b   1.000
_cell.length_c   1.000
_cell.angle_alpha   90.00
_cell.angle_beta   90.00
_cell.angle_gamma   90.00
#
_symmetry.space_group_name_H-M   'P 1'
#
loop_
_entity.id
_entity.type
_entity.pdbx_description
1 polymer ?
#
loop_
_entity_poly.entity_id
_entity_poly.type
_entity_poly.pdbx_seq_one_letter_code
_entity_poly.pdbx_strand_id
1 'polypeptide(L)'
;MKDVYITRIAKFLPNSPVENEKMEEKLGFIDGKASRARRIVLRNNKIKTRYYAIDDDGNLTHNNAQLAAIAVEALCDEEFTVRDIELLSCGTSSPDQILPSHASMVHGFLKNRNLEINSASGACCSGM
;
A
#
# COMPACT_ATOMS: atom_id res chain seq x y z
N MET A 1 9.86 31.60 6.34
CA MET A 1 9.48 30.18 6.08
C MET A 1 9.98 29.88 4.67
N LYS A 2 10.57 28.70 4.43
CA LYS A 2 10.98 28.32 3.06
C LYS A 2 9.76 27.75 2.33
N ASP A 3 9.66 28.00 1.03
CA ASP A 3 8.61 27.41 0.20
C ASP A 3 8.84 25.90 0.02
N VAL A 4 7.75 25.14 -0.11
CA VAL A 4 7.77 23.68 -0.28
C VAL A 4 6.87 23.32 -1.46
N TYR A 5 7.35 22.45 -2.34
CA TYR A 5 6.66 22.05 -3.57
C TYR A 5 6.59 20.53 -3.67
N ILE A 6 5.43 20.00 -4.09
CA ILE A 6 5.32 18.61 -4.53
C ILE A 6 5.85 18.54 -5.96
N THR A 7 7.00 17.91 -6.15
CA THR A 7 7.67 17.81 -7.47
C THR A 7 7.42 16.47 -8.15
N ARG A 8 7.07 15.42 -7.40
CA ARG A 8 6.83 14.06 -7.90
C ARG A 8 5.70 13.38 -7.13
N ILE A 9 4.93 12.53 -7.82
CA ILE A 9 3.88 11.67 -7.24
C ILE A 9 3.97 10.31 -7.95
N ALA A 10 3.88 9.23 -7.17
CA ALA A 10 3.83 7.87 -7.67
C ALA A 10 2.71 7.08 -6.98
N LYS A 11 2.30 5.99 -7.61
CA LYS A 11 1.38 5.01 -7.03
C LYS A 11 1.78 3.61 -7.47
N PHE A 12 1.51 2.63 -6.62
CA PHE A 12 1.63 1.22 -6.95
C PHE A 12 0.32 0.50 -6.62
N LEU A 13 -0.16 -0.35 -7.52
CA LEU A 13 -1.35 -1.17 -7.37
C LEU A 13 -0.94 -2.63 -7.62
N PRO A 14 -1.03 -3.53 -6.62
CA PRO A 14 -0.50 -4.88 -6.75
C PRO A 14 -1.37 -5.74 -7.67
N ASN A 15 -0.72 -6.58 -8.46
CA ASN A 15 -1.37 -7.56 -9.35
C ASN A 15 -2.34 -6.93 -10.37
N SER A 16 -3.17 -7.76 -10.98
CA SER A 16 -4.18 -7.30 -11.94
C SER A 16 -5.43 -6.74 -11.25
N PRO A 17 -6.14 -5.79 -11.87
CA PRO A 17 -7.43 -5.32 -11.37
C PRO A 17 -8.44 -6.47 -11.26
N VAL A 18 -9.14 -6.51 -10.13
CA VAL A 18 -10.14 -7.52 -9.80
C VAL A 18 -11.54 -6.93 -9.89
N GLU A 19 -12.33 -7.48 -10.80
CA GLU A 19 -13.74 -7.11 -11.01
C GLU A 19 -14.64 -7.60 -9.86
N ASN A 20 -15.85 -7.04 -9.78
CA ASN A 20 -16.83 -7.34 -8.72
C ASN A 20 -17.26 -8.81 -8.67
N GLU A 21 -17.27 -9.47 -9.83
CA GLU A 21 -17.68 -10.85 -10.02
C GLU A 21 -16.63 -11.80 -9.41
N LYS A 22 -15.34 -11.46 -9.56
CA LYS A 22 -14.18 -12.27 -9.13
C LYS A 22 -13.68 -11.97 -7.72
N MET A 23 -14.03 -10.83 -7.13
CA MET A 23 -13.44 -10.42 -5.84
C MET A 23 -13.72 -11.38 -4.68
N GLU A 24 -14.86 -12.08 -4.69
CA GLU A 24 -15.22 -12.99 -3.60
C GLU A 24 -14.48 -14.33 -3.69
N GLU A 25 -14.26 -14.82 -4.91
CA GLU A 25 -13.40 -15.99 -5.15
C GLU A 25 -11.97 -15.72 -4.66
N LYS A 26 -11.45 -14.53 -4.95
CA LYS A 26 -10.11 -14.11 -4.52
C LYS A 26 -9.95 -13.93 -3.01
N LEU A 27 -10.99 -13.47 -2.32
CA LEU A 27 -10.97 -13.29 -0.85
C LEU A 27 -11.37 -14.55 -0.07
N GLY A 28 -11.99 -15.52 -0.75
CA GLY A 28 -12.50 -16.74 -0.15
C GLY A 28 -13.93 -16.62 0.40
N PHE A 29 -14.53 -17.79 0.64
CA PHE A 29 -15.88 -17.93 1.18
C PHE A 29 -15.83 -18.30 2.67
N ILE A 30 -16.61 -17.60 3.49
CA ILE A 30 -16.77 -17.93 4.91
C ILE A 30 -17.78 -19.08 5.01
N ASP A 31 -17.39 -20.19 5.63
CA ASP A 31 -18.23 -21.40 5.78
C ASP A 31 -18.75 -21.93 4.42
N GLY A 32 -17.93 -21.80 3.36
CA GLY A 32 -18.28 -22.21 2.00
C GLY A 32 -19.46 -21.45 1.39
N LYS A 33 -19.88 -20.32 1.99
CA LYS A 33 -21.07 -19.55 1.57
C LYS A 33 -20.69 -18.20 1.00
N ALA A 34 -21.37 -17.83 -0.08
CA ALA A 34 -21.30 -16.48 -0.64
C ALA A 34 -21.90 -15.44 0.31
N SER A 35 -21.28 -14.26 0.37
CA SER A 35 -21.72 -13.13 1.17
C SER A 35 -23.04 -12.57 0.64
N ARG A 36 -24.07 -12.60 1.50
CA ARG A 36 -25.37 -11.99 1.23
C ARG A 36 -25.29 -10.46 1.11
N ALA A 37 -24.28 -9.84 1.73
CA ALA A 37 -24.12 -8.38 1.76
C ALA A 37 -23.37 -7.83 0.54
N ARG A 38 -22.50 -8.64 -0.11
CA ARG A 38 -21.63 -8.20 -1.22
C ARG A 38 -22.38 -7.37 -2.26
N ARG A 39 -23.51 -7.89 -2.75
CA ARG A 39 -24.31 -7.23 -3.80
C ARG A 39 -24.79 -5.84 -3.38
N ILE A 40 -25.28 -5.68 -2.15
CA ILE A 40 -25.83 -4.41 -1.66
C ILE A 40 -24.70 -3.40 -1.44
N VAL A 41 -23.58 -3.84 -0.84
CA VAL A 41 -22.41 -2.98 -0.59
C VAL A 41 -21.83 -2.47 -1.90
N LEU A 42 -21.60 -3.35 -2.88
CA LEU A 42 -21.06 -2.95 -4.21
C LEU A 42 -22.02 -2.06 -4.99
N ARG A 43 -23.34 -2.31 -4.88
CA ARG A 43 -24.35 -1.42 -5.49
C ARG A 43 -24.28 -0.01 -4.90
N ASN A 44 -23.97 0.13 -3.61
CA ASN A 44 -23.94 1.41 -2.93
C ASN A 44 -22.60 2.14 -3.10
N ASN A 45 -21.46 1.45 -2.96
CA ASN A 45 -20.14 2.09 -3.06
C ASN A 45 -19.67 2.36 -4.51
N LYS A 46 -20.33 1.76 -5.51
CA LYS A 46 -20.09 1.93 -6.95
C LYS A 46 -18.71 1.50 -7.46
N ILE A 47 -17.86 0.90 -6.64
CA ILE A 47 -16.53 0.44 -7.05
C ILE A 47 -16.69 -0.71 -8.05
N LYS A 48 -15.94 -0.66 -9.16
CA LYS A 48 -15.96 -1.66 -10.24
C LYS A 48 -14.76 -2.60 -10.19
N THR A 49 -13.59 -2.04 -9.92
CA THR A 49 -12.32 -2.76 -9.85
C THR A 49 -11.56 -2.40 -8.57
N ARG A 50 -10.72 -3.31 -8.11
CA ARG A 50 -9.85 -3.17 -6.94
C ARG A 50 -8.62 -4.05 -7.07
N TYR A 51 -7.67 -3.91 -6.17
CA TYR A 51 -6.40 -4.62 -6.20
C TYR A 51 -6.17 -5.30 -4.86
N TYR A 52 -5.65 -6.52 -4.89
CA TYR A 52 -5.29 -7.29 -3.71
C TYR A 52 -3.85 -7.74 -3.86
N ALA A 53 -3.06 -7.65 -2.79
CA ALA A 53 -1.72 -8.24 -2.73
C ALA A 53 -1.77 -9.76 -2.54
N ILE A 54 -2.70 -10.43 -3.21
CA ILE A 54 -2.94 -11.87 -3.19
C ILE A 54 -2.90 -12.36 -4.65
N ASP A 55 -2.18 -13.45 -4.92
CA ASP A 55 -2.16 -14.08 -6.24
C ASP A 55 -3.42 -14.93 -6.50
N ASP A 56 -3.45 -15.68 -7.60
CA ASP A 56 -4.62 -16.50 -7.95
C ASP A 56 -4.65 -17.84 -7.17
N ASP A 57 -3.54 -18.23 -6.54
CA ASP A 57 -3.42 -19.40 -5.67
C ASP A 57 -3.71 -19.05 -4.19
N GLY A 58 -3.96 -17.78 -3.88
CA GLY A 58 -4.26 -17.28 -2.53
C GLY A 58 -3.02 -16.91 -1.70
N ASN A 59 -1.82 -16.91 -2.29
CA ASN A 59 -0.61 -16.50 -1.58
C ASN A 59 -0.47 -14.98 -1.53
N LEU A 60 0.12 -14.49 -0.44
CA LEU A 60 0.48 -13.08 -0.31
C LEU A 60 1.63 -12.76 -1.27
N THR A 61 1.40 -11.81 -2.17
CA THR A 61 2.41 -11.34 -3.14
C THR A 61 3.30 -10.25 -2.56
N HIS A 62 2.77 -9.43 -1.66
CA HIS A 62 3.45 -8.30 -1.04
C HIS A 62 2.92 -8.13 0.39
N ASN A 63 3.80 -7.74 1.30
CA ASN A 63 3.42 -7.15 2.58
C ASN A 63 3.26 -5.62 2.44
N ASN A 64 2.75 -4.96 3.47
CA ASN A 64 2.47 -3.52 3.44
C ASN A 64 3.75 -2.70 3.19
N ALA A 65 4.84 -3.03 3.88
CA ALA A 65 6.12 -2.34 3.73
C ALA A 65 6.71 -2.46 2.31
N GLN A 66 6.56 -3.61 1.64
CA GLN A 66 6.95 -3.80 0.25
C GLN A 66 6.12 -2.93 -0.70
N LEU A 67 4.80 -2.86 -0.51
CA LEU A 67 3.93 -2.01 -1.34
C LEU A 67 4.35 -0.54 -1.25
N ALA A 68 4.64 -0.05 -0.05
CA ALA A 68 5.09 1.32 0.16
C ALA A 68 6.50 1.55 -0.42
N ALA A 69 7.43 0.61 -0.25
CA ALA A 69 8.78 0.72 -0.81
C ALA A 69 8.76 0.83 -2.35
N ILE A 70 7.97 0.00 -3.02
CA ILE A 70 7.81 0.05 -4.49
C ILE A 70 7.25 1.42 -4.93
N ALA A 71 6.28 1.97 -4.20
CA ALA A 71 5.74 3.30 -4.51
C ALA A 71 6.78 4.41 -4.32
N VAL A 72 7.68 4.30 -3.34
CA VAL A 72 8.79 5.25 -3.13
C VAL A 72 9.84 5.11 -4.23
N GLU A 73 10.22 3.89 -4.62
CA GLU A 73 11.15 3.65 -5.73
C GLU A 73 10.63 4.24 -7.04
N ALA A 74 9.31 4.21 -7.27
CA ALA A 74 8.68 4.81 -8.44
C ALA A 74 8.71 6.35 -8.46
N LEU A 75 9.11 7.02 -7.37
CA LEU A 75 9.43 8.46 -7.38
C LEU A 75 10.85 8.74 -7.89
N CYS A 76 11.69 7.72 -8.00
CA CYS A 76 13.11 7.87 -8.31
C CYS A 76 13.39 7.66 -9.80
N ASP A 77 14.45 8.30 -10.28
CA ASP A 77 15.00 8.19 -11.63
C ASP A 77 16.52 8.43 -11.61
N GLU A 78 17.12 8.75 -12.76
CA GLU A 78 18.56 9.02 -12.87
C GLU A 78 18.99 10.32 -12.16
N GLU A 79 18.08 11.28 -11.96
CA GLU A 79 18.38 12.58 -11.36
C GLU A 79 18.09 12.64 -9.85
N PHE A 80 17.14 11.85 -9.38
CA PHE A 80 16.80 11.73 -7.96
C PHE A 80 16.61 10.27 -7.60
N THR A 81 17.53 9.77 -6.79
CA THR A 81 17.59 8.38 -6.37
C THR A 81 17.05 8.21 -4.95
N VAL A 82 16.83 6.97 -4.52
CA VAL A 82 16.48 6.69 -3.12
C VAL A 82 17.47 7.31 -2.14
N ARG A 83 18.77 7.41 -2.48
CA ARG A 83 19.81 7.96 -1.59
C ARG A 83 19.69 9.47 -1.36
N ASP A 84 19.00 10.18 -2.24
CA ASP A 84 18.75 11.61 -2.14
C ASP A 84 17.60 11.95 -1.18
N ILE A 85 16.81 10.95 -0.77
CA ILE A 85 15.76 11.12 0.24
C ILE A 85 16.38 11.41 1.61
N GLU A 86 15.99 12.53 2.21
CA GLU A 86 16.49 12.98 3.52
C GLU A 86 15.58 12.58 4.70
N LEU A 87 14.26 12.44 4.44
CA LEU A 87 13.24 12.06 5.41
C LEU A 87 12.25 11.10 4.76
N LEU A 88 11.95 9.99 5.45
CA LEU A 88 10.91 9.04 5.04
C LEU A 88 9.79 9.02 6.08
N SER A 89 8.66 9.63 5.76
CA SER A 89 7.43 9.56 6.56
C SER A 89 6.45 8.58 5.92
N CYS A 90 6.09 7.51 6.61
CA CYS A 90 5.15 6.50 6.11
C CYS A 90 3.89 6.44 6.99
N GLY A 91 2.72 6.49 6.36
CA GLY A 91 1.41 6.39 7.01
C GLY A 91 0.71 5.08 6.67
N THR A 92 0.20 4.35 7.67
CA THR A 92 -0.60 3.14 7.43
C THR A 92 -1.57 2.84 8.57
N SER A 93 -2.70 2.22 8.21
CA SER A 93 -3.68 1.65 9.16
C SER A 93 -3.40 0.22 9.55
N SER A 94 -2.55 -0.46 8.78
CA SER A 94 -2.42 -1.91 8.83
C SER A 94 -0.95 -2.28 8.65
N PRO A 95 -0.06 -1.83 9.56
CA PRO A 95 1.34 -2.20 9.49
C PRO A 95 1.49 -3.72 9.60
N ASP A 96 2.51 -4.28 8.97
CA ASP A 96 2.76 -5.72 8.95
C ASP A 96 2.97 -6.31 10.37
N GLN A 97 3.45 -5.48 11.29
CA GLN A 97 3.59 -5.79 12.71
C GLN A 97 3.44 -4.54 13.58
N ILE A 98 3.30 -4.73 14.90
CA ILE A 98 3.17 -3.63 15.87
C ILE A 98 4.51 -2.91 16.08
N LEU A 99 5.59 -3.69 16.23
CA LEU A 99 6.97 -3.21 16.36
C LEU A 99 7.90 -4.14 15.58
N PRO A 100 8.92 -3.63 14.87
CA PRO A 100 9.30 -2.22 14.71
C PRO A 100 8.30 -1.41 13.86
N SER A 101 8.51 -0.09 13.74
CA SER A 101 7.58 0.81 13.05
C SER A 101 7.49 0.53 11.53
N HIS A 102 6.39 0.95 10.91
CA HIS A 102 6.18 0.74 9.48
C HIS A 102 7.25 1.41 8.61
N ALA A 103 7.62 2.66 8.90
CA ALA A 103 8.67 3.34 8.14
C ALA A 103 10.04 2.67 8.29
N SER A 104 10.33 2.05 9.43
CA SER A 104 11.55 1.25 9.62
C SER A 104 11.57 0.04 8.69
N MET A 105 10.43 -0.64 8.50
CA MET A 105 10.32 -1.73 7.54
C MET A 105 10.47 -1.27 6.09
N VAL A 106 9.79 -0.19 5.72
CA VAL A 106 9.89 0.39 4.36
C VAL A 106 11.34 0.77 4.06
N HIS A 107 12.00 1.45 5.00
CA HIS A 107 13.41 1.81 4.90
C HIS A 107 14.31 0.58 4.71
N GLY A 108 14.03 -0.51 5.43
CA GLY A 108 14.72 -1.78 5.27
C GLY A 108 14.58 -2.38 3.86
N PHE A 109 13.40 -2.30 3.25
CA PHE A 109 13.18 -2.76 1.87
C PHE A 109 13.87 -1.87 0.84
N LEU A 110 13.89 -0.56 1.04
CA LEU A 110 14.58 0.40 0.15
C LEU A 110 16.11 0.25 0.15
N LYS A 111 16.68 -0.43 1.16
CA LYS A 111 18.13 -0.60 1.34
C LYS A 111 18.90 0.72 1.20
N ASN A 112 18.31 1.78 1.74
CA ASN A 112 18.81 3.15 1.62
C ASN A 112 19.96 3.42 2.61
N ARG A 113 20.57 4.60 2.55
CA ARG A 113 21.49 5.10 3.60
C ARG A 113 20.75 5.33 4.92
N ASN A 114 21.49 5.65 5.98
CA ASN A 114 20.87 6.16 7.21
C ASN A 114 20.16 7.50 6.93
N LEU A 115 18.89 7.58 7.29
CA LEU A 115 18.05 8.77 7.11
C LEU A 115 16.98 8.83 8.21
N GLU A 116 16.36 9.98 8.40
CA GLU A 116 15.32 10.15 9.42
C GLU A 116 14.03 9.48 8.99
N ILE A 117 13.35 8.79 9.92
CA ILE A 117 12.11 8.08 9.63
C ILE A 117 11.00 8.46 10.61
N ASN A 118 9.78 8.60 10.10
CA ASN A 118 8.57 8.84 10.88
C ASN A 118 7.47 7.86 10.49
N SER A 119 6.70 7.38 11.46
CA SER A 119 5.55 6.50 11.20
C SER A 119 4.27 7.10 11.78
N ALA A 120 3.40 7.59 10.89
CA ALA A 120 2.06 8.03 11.26
C ALA A 120 1.11 6.81 11.29
N SER A 121 0.37 6.66 12.37
CA SER A 121 -0.61 5.56 12.54
C SER A 121 -2.03 6.12 12.53
N GLY A 122 -2.96 5.39 11.93
CA GLY A 122 -4.36 5.79 11.81
C GLY A 122 -4.97 5.24 10.53
N ALA A 123 -6.17 5.69 10.16
CA ALA A 123 -6.81 5.27 8.91
C ALA A 123 -6.41 6.17 7.73
N CYS A 124 -7.39 6.67 6.98
CA CYS A 124 -7.18 7.43 5.74
C CYS A 124 -6.32 8.68 5.91
N CYS A 125 -6.38 9.36 7.06
CA CYS A 125 -5.62 10.60 7.29
C CYS A 125 -4.16 10.35 7.71
N SER A 126 -3.72 9.11 7.89
CA SER A 126 -2.33 8.82 8.28
C SER A 126 -1.32 9.11 7.17
N GLY A 127 -1.77 9.16 5.90
CA GLY A 127 -0.93 9.47 4.74
C GLY A 127 -0.93 10.94 4.32
N MET A 128 -1.62 11.82 5.05
CA MET A 128 -1.64 13.28 4.83
C MET A 128 -0.55 13.97 5.65
#